data_AF-A0A7S9SD82-F1
#
_entry.id   AF-A0A7S9SD82-F1
#
_cell.length_a   1.000
_cell.length_b   1.000
_cell.length_c   1.000
_cell.angle_alpha   90.00
_cell.angle_beta   90.00
_cell.angle_gamma   90.00
#
_symmetry.space_group_name_H-M   'P 1'
#
loop_
_entity.id
_entity.type
_entity.pdbx_description
1 polymer ?
#
loop_
_entity_poly.entity_id
_entity_poly.type
_entity_poly.pdbx_seq_one_letter_code
_entity_poly.pdbx_strand_id
1 'polypeptide(L)'
;MLFVGCASSSNERAISIANKDLLNSFNPYILVKTDETKYVIIYQSMPAGDVRPSLAPIGSALVVDVFKEINKVCNFKYSDLKETRMVYFDDKTSFSYEVWVFNDPLSGRDDKITAITVLLKPTPDIGGTDMDFRIPADCHAPKQTIFVFGK
;
A
#
# COMPACT_ATOMS: atom_id res chain seq x y z
N MET A 1 16.60 2.75 -10.58
CA MET A 1 17.17 4.03 -11.09
C MET A 1 17.48 4.90 -9.89
N LEU A 2 18.67 5.52 -9.83
CA LEU A 2 19.01 6.54 -8.83
C LEU A 2 18.89 7.92 -9.49
N PHE A 3 18.12 8.82 -8.88
CA PHE A 3 18.04 10.23 -9.27
C PHE A 3 18.60 11.09 -8.13
N VAL A 4 19.60 11.93 -8.42
CA VAL A 4 20.25 12.83 -7.44
C VAL A 4 19.78 14.26 -7.72
N GLY A 5 19.08 14.88 -6.76
CA GLY A 5 18.63 16.28 -6.82
C GLY A 5 19.12 17.10 -5.63
N CYS A 6 19.40 18.40 -5.85
CA CYS A 6 19.82 19.37 -4.82
C CYS A 6 18.66 20.26 -4.36
N ALA A 7 18.75 20.73 -3.11
CA ALA A 7 17.87 21.65 -2.34
C ALA A 7 16.78 20.96 -1.46
N SER A 8 17.12 20.82 -0.18
CA SER A 8 16.38 20.10 0.87
C SER A 8 14.89 20.44 0.99
N SER A 9 14.47 21.69 0.82
CA SER A 9 13.04 22.09 0.87
C SER A 9 12.25 21.75 -0.39
N SER A 10 12.91 21.74 -1.56
CA SER A 10 12.28 21.36 -2.83
C SER A 10 12.03 19.86 -2.92
N ASN A 11 12.89 19.06 -2.28
CA ASN A 11 12.81 17.60 -2.25
C ASN A 11 11.60 17.14 -1.44
N GLU A 12 11.36 17.70 -0.25
CA GLU A 12 10.18 17.37 0.56
C GLU A 12 8.88 17.72 -0.16
N ARG A 13 8.84 18.85 -0.87
CA ARG A 13 7.68 19.23 -1.68
C ARG A 13 7.46 18.28 -2.84
N ALA A 14 8.51 17.87 -3.54
CA ALA A 14 8.42 16.90 -4.63
C ALA A 14 7.90 15.54 -4.14
N ILE A 15 8.41 15.05 -3.00
CA ILE A 15 7.93 13.81 -2.37
C ILE A 15 6.48 13.95 -1.91
N SER A 16 6.10 15.10 -1.34
CA SER A 16 4.71 15.36 -0.94
C SER A 16 3.75 15.31 -2.13
N ILE A 17 4.11 15.93 -3.26
CA ILE A 17 3.31 15.89 -4.49
C ILE A 17 3.22 14.45 -5.02
N ALA A 18 4.35 13.75 -5.10
CA ALA A 18 4.39 12.35 -5.56
C ALA A 18 3.50 11.44 -4.68
N ASN A 19 3.58 11.58 -3.35
CA ASN A 19 2.73 10.82 -2.43
C ASN A 19 1.26 11.18 -2.58
N LYS A 20 0.92 12.45 -2.81
CA LYS A 20 -0.45 12.86 -3.09
C LYS A 20 -1.00 12.17 -4.34
N ASP A 21 -0.21 12.10 -5.41
CA ASP A 21 -0.62 11.44 -6.66
C ASP A 21 -0.73 9.92 -6.49
N LEU A 22 0.19 9.29 -5.75
CA LEU A 22 0.13 7.88 -5.38
C LEU A 22 -1.16 7.57 -4.59
N LEU A 23 -1.50 8.39 -3.60
CA LEU A 23 -2.70 8.20 -2.80
C LEU A 23 -3.99 8.45 -3.61
N ASN A 24 -4.01 9.45 -4.49
CA ASN A 24 -5.15 9.72 -5.38
C ASN A 24 -5.39 8.59 -6.39
N SER A 25 -4.35 7.83 -6.74
CA SER A 25 -4.44 6.65 -7.60
C SER A 25 -4.62 5.35 -6.81
N PHE A 26 -4.82 5.43 -5.49
CA PHE A 26 -4.96 4.28 -4.59
C PHE A 26 -3.76 3.33 -4.64
N ASN A 27 -2.55 3.85 -4.86
CA ASN A 27 -1.34 3.05 -4.94
C ASN A 27 -0.97 2.47 -3.57
N PRO A 28 -0.72 1.16 -3.43
CA PRO A 28 -0.46 0.53 -2.14
C PRO A 28 0.86 0.95 -1.49
N TYR A 29 1.70 1.71 -2.20
CA TYR A 29 2.96 2.22 -1.70
C TYR A 29 3.04 3.75 -1.75
N ILE A 30 3.73 4.32 -0.76
CA ILE A 30 4.13 5.73 -0.70
C ILE A 30 5.64 5.84 -0.48
N LEU A 31 6.22 6.99 -0.80
CA LEU A 31 7.62 7.30 -0.50
C LEU A 31 7.76 7.77 0.94
N VAL A 32 8.55 7.04 1.72
CA VAL A 32 8.84 7.33 3.12
C VAL A 32 10.33 7.60 3.27
N LYS A 33 10.69 8.63 4.04
CA LYS A 33 12.08 8.89 4.42
C LYS A 33 12.57 7.75 5.32
N THR A 34 13.50 6.96 4.83
CA THR A 34 14.01 5.79 5.57
C THR A 34 15.38 6.03 6.19
N ASP A 35 16.16 6.95 5.63
CA ASP A 35 17.49 7.26 6.12
C ASP A 35 17.86 8.72 5.84
N GLU A 36 18.73 9.26 6.67
CA GLU A 36 19.26 10.60 6.58
C GLU A 36 20.68 10.64 7.14
N THR A 37 21.62 11.02 6.30
CA THR A 37 23.00 11.26 6.71
C THR A 37 23.32 12.76 6.64
N LYS A 38 24.57 13.12 6.94
CA LYS A 38 25.06 14.49 6.71
C LYS A 38 25.14 14.89 5.23
N TYR A 39 25.08 13.93 4.30
CA TYR A 39 25.24 14.18 2.86
C TYR A 39 23.96 13.93 2.06
N VAL A 40 23.13 12.99 2.48
CA VAL A 40 21.98 12.54 1.69
C VAL A 40 20.74 12.30 2.54
N ILE A 41 19.58 12.39 1.90
CA ILE A 41 18.29 11.93 2.41
C ILE A 41 17.79 10.82 1.48
N ILE A 42 17.37 9.69 2.04
CA ILE A 42 16.90 8.53 1.30
C ILE A 42 15.39 8.35 1.53
N TYR A 43 14.65 8.25 0.44
CA TYR A 43 13.24 7.88 0.44
C TYR A 43 13.05 6.54 -0.26
N GLN A 44 12.23 5.67 0.31
CA GLN A 44 11.91 4.35 -0.26
C GLN A 44 10.41 4.14 -0.36
N SER A 45 9.97 3.37 -1.34
CA SER A 45 8.57 2.95 -1.42
C SER A 45 8.24 1.95 -0.32
N MET A 46 7.30 2.32 0.55
CA MET A 46 6.82 1.53 1.70
C MET A 46 5.31 1.38 1.64
N PRO A 47 4.73 0.28 2.18
CA PRO A 47 3.27 0.12 2.24
C PRO A 47 2.59 1.34 2.87
N ALA A 48 1.53 1.83 2.23
CA ALA A 48 0.83 3.03 2.67
C ALA A 48 -0.03 2.79 3.92
N GLY A 49 -0.36 3.88 4.62
CA GLY A 49 -1.23 3.88 5.80
C GLY A 49 -0.56 3.40 7.08
N ASP A 50 -1.33 3.35 8.16
CA ASP A 50 -0.90 2.89 9.48
C ASP A 50 -1.34 1.44 9.71
N VAL A 51 -0.52 0.62 10.38
CA VAL A 51 -0.91 -0.74 10.78
C VAL A 51 -2.13 -0.67 11.70
N ARG A 52 -3.28 -1.15 11.22
CA ARG A 52 -4.56 -1.15 11.92
C ARG A 52 -5.43 -2.30 11.43
N PRO A 53 -6.35 -2.81 12.25
CA PRO A 53 -7.32 -3.81 11.82
C PRO A 53 -8.13 -3.35 10.60
N SER A 54 -8.38 -4.27 9.68
CA SER A 54 -9.28 -4.07 8.53
C SER A 54 -10.75 -3.99 8.95
N LEU A 55 -11.56 -3.28 8.16
CA LEU A 55 -13.02 -3.35 8.22
C LEU A 55 -13.61 -4.67 7.72
N ALA A 56 -12.78 -5.52 7.10
CA ALA A 56 -13.04 -6.93 6.88
C ALA A 56 -12.31 -7.76 7.95
N PRO A 57 -12.82 -7.82 9.19
CA PRO A 57 -12.12 -8.48 10.28
C PRO A 57 -11.98 -9.98 10.04
N ILE A 58 -10.88 -10.54 10.56
CA ILE A 58 -10.59 -11.97 10.51
C ILE A 58 -11.77 -12.76 11.09
N GLY A 59 -12.24 -13.76 10.34
CA GLY A 59 -13.40 -14.58 10.71
C GLY A 59 -14.75 -14.04 10.21
N SER A 60 -14.80 -12.87 9.56
CA SER A 60 -16.01 -12.38 8.89
C SER A 60 -16.23 -13.03 7.52
N ALA A 61 -17.44 -12.95 6.98
CA ALA A 61 -17.67 -13.31 5.58
C ALA A 61 -16.90 -12.39 4.62
N LEU A 62 -16.79 -11.10 4.96
CA LEU A 62 -16.13 -10.10 4.11
C LEU A 62 -14.63 -10.41 3.92
N VAL A 63 -13.92 -10.89 4.95
CA VAL A 63 -12.52 -11.27 4.80
C VAL A 63 -12.37 -12.44 3.82
N VAL A 64 -13.32 -13.40 3.84
CA VAL A 64 -13.32 -14.54 2.92
C VAL A 64 -13.51 -14.07 1.48
N ASP A 65 -14.41 -13.12 1.25
CA ASP A 65 -14.66 -12.55 -0.08
C ASP A 65 -13.45 -11.75 -0.60
N VAL A 66 -12.81 -10.93 0.24
CA VAL A 66 -11.57 -10.22 -0.10
C VAL A 66 -10.47 -11.22 -0.50
N PHE A 67 -10.24 -12.25 0.32
CA PHE A 67 -9.23 -13.26 0.01
C PHE A 67 -9.55 -14.05 -1.24
N LYS A 68 -10.84 -14.32 -1.51
CA LYS A 68 -11.25 -15.03 -2.72
C LYS A 68 -10.89 -14.24 -3.98
N GLU A 69 -11.12 -12.92 -3.99
CA GLU A 69 -10.75 -12.06 -5.11
C GLU A 69 -9.23 -11.95 -5.29
N ILE A 70 -8.47 -11.80 -4.19
CA ILE A 70 -7.00 -11.75 -4.24
C ILE A 70 -6.42 -13.11 -4.69
N ASN A 71 -6.91 -14.21 -4.12
CA ASN A 71 -6.42 -15.56 -4.40
C ASN A 71 -6.66 -15.97 -5.84
N LYS A 72 -7.80 -15.58 -6.43
CA LYS A 72 -8.14 -15.83 -7.83
C LYS A 72 -7.07 -15.32 -8.81
N VAL A 73 -6.39 -14.22 -8.46
CA VAL A 73 -5.36 -13.60 -9.30
C VAL A 73 -3.95 -14.00 -8.87
N CYS A 74 -3.67 -13.98 -7.55
CA CYS A 74 -2.30 -14.06 -7.03
C CYS A 74 -1.99 -15.30 -6.21
N ASN A 75 -2.97 -16.18 -5.98
CA ASN A 75 -2.84 -17.37 -5.16
C ASN A 75 -2.31 -17.12 -3.74
N PHE A 76 -2.32 -15.87 -3.25
CA PHE A 76 -2.00 -15.57 -1.85
C PHE A 76 -3.02 -16.24 -0.94
N LYS A 77 -2.51 -16.81 0.15
CA LYS A 77 -3.28 -17.48 1.19
C LYS A 77 -3.40 -16.59 2.40
N TYR A 78 -4.35 -16.92 3.26
CA TYR A 78 -4.50 -16.27 4.56
C TYR A 78 -3.22 -16.31 5.40
N SER A 79 -2.47 -17.41 5.36
CA SER A 79 -1.17 -17.56 6.03
C SER A 79 -0.10 -16.57 5.55
N ASP A 80 -0.27 -16.02 4.35
CA ASP A 80 0.69 -15.11 3.74
C ASP A 80 0.42 -13.67 4.18
N LEU A 81 -0.77 -13.35 4.68
CA LEU A 81 -1.11 -12.02 5.18
C LEU A 81 -0.25 -11.69 6.40
N LYS A 82 0.63 -10.70 6.24
CA LYS A 82 1.52 -10.20 7.28
C LYS A 82 0.81 -9.19 8.16
N GLU A 83 0.16 -8.21 7.55
CA GLU A 83 -0.52 -7.12 8.25
C GLU A 83 -1.53 -6.43 7.33
N THR A 84 -2.48 -5.72 7.95
CA THR A 84 -3.37 -4.78 7.28
C THR A 84 -3.03 -3.36 7.72
N ARG A 85 -3.21 -2.41 6.81
CA ARG A 85 -2.93 -0.99 7.04
C ARG A 85 -4.11 -0.16 6.58
N MET A 86 -4.44 0.88 7.35
CA MET A 86 -5.51 1.82 7.02
C MET A 86 -4.88 3.10 6.46
N VAL A 87 -5.22 3.44 5.22
CA VAL A 87 -4.73 4.67 4.56
C VAL A 87 -5.73 5.80 4.76
N TYR A 88 -7.01 5.51 4.55
CA TYR A 88 -8.09 6.47 4.73
C TYR A 88 -9.38 5.74 5.11
N PHE A 89 -10.14 6.35 6.02
CA PHE A 89 -11.46 5.90 6.41
C PHE A 89 -12.42 7.09 6.44
N ASP A 90 -13.58 6.95 5.80
CA ASP A 90 -14.68 7.91 5.88
C ASP A 90 -15.78 7.37 6.79
N ASP A 91 -15.88 7.93 8.00
CA ASP A 91 -16.88 7.54 9.00
C ASP A 91 -18.33 7.65 8.50
N LYS A 92 -18.63 8.53 7.53
CA LYS A 92 -20.00 8.75 7.05
C LYS A 92 -20.47 7.68 6.10
N THR A 93 -19.60 7.27 5.19
CA THR A 93 -19.91 6.27 4.16
C THR A 93 -19.42 4.87 4.54
N SER A 94 -18.64 4.78 5.62
CA SER A 94 -17.85 3.59 5.97
C SER A 94 -16.94 3.12 4.85
N PHE A 95 -16.60 4.01 3.90
CA PHE A 95 -15.60 3.74 2.88
C PHE A 95 -14.23 3.62 3.51
N SER A 96 -13.50 2.56 3.14
CA SER A 96 -12.11 2.39 3.55
C SER A 96 -11.21 2.21 2.34
N TYR A 97 -10.06 2.88 2.42
CA TYR A 97 -8.89 2.58 1.62
C TYR A 97 -7.88 1.90 2.55
N GLU A 98 -7.73 0.60 2.36
CA GLU A 98 -6.80 -0.24 3.08
C GLU A 98 -5.67 -0.74 2.19
N VAL A 99 -4.57 -1.12 2.82
CA VAL A 99 -3.44 -1.80 2.19
C VAL A 99 -3.18 -3.09 2.94
N TRP A 100 -3.29 -4.21 2.24
CA TRP A 100 -3.06 -5.54 2.77
C TRP A 100 -1.69 -6.01 2.33
N VAL A 101 -0.84 -6.33 3.30
CA VAL A 101 0.56 -6.66 3.08
C VAL A 101 0.74 -8.16 3.26
N PHE A 102 1.32 -8.80 2.25
CA PHE A 102 1.58 -10.24 2.21
C PHE A 102 3.09 -10.50 2.28
N ASN A 103 3.48 -11.54 3.00
CA ASN A 103 4.79 -12.16 2.86
C ASN A 103 4.84 -12.83 1.49
N ASP A 104 5.80 -12.42 0.66
CA ASP A 104 5.90 -12.82 -0.73
C ASP A 104 7.38 -13.05 -1.10
N PRO A 105 7.86 -14.31 -1.06
CA PRO A 105 9.23 -14.65 -1.42
C PRO A 105 9.61 -14.31 -2.87
N LEU A 106 8.61 -14.26 -3.76
CA LEU A 106 8.78 -13.97 -5.19
C LEU A 106 8.82 -12.47 -5.48
N SER A 107 8.43 -11.63 -4.50
CA SER A 107 8.59 -10.18 -4.57
C SER A 107 10.03 -9.80 -4.92
N GLY A 108 10.16 -8.85 -5.85
CA GLY A 108 11.43 -8.23 -6.20
C GLY A 108 11.95 -7.28 -5.12
N ARG A 109 11.14 -6.97 -4.10
CA ARG A 109 11.55 -6.15 -2.96
C ARG A 109 12.55 -6.87 -2.05
N ASP A 110 13.34 -6.09 -1.32
CA ASP A 110 14.33 -6.62 -0.37
C ASP A 110 13.68 -7.21 0.88
N ASP A 111 12.56 -6.64 1.31
CA ASP A 111 11.77 -7.07 2.47
C ASP A 111 10.83 -8.24 2.16
N LYS A 112 10.80 -8.72 0.91
CA LYS A 112 10.00 -9.87 0.47
C LYS A 112 8.53 -9.77 0.85
N ILE A 113 7.97 -8.58 0.64
CA ILE A 113 6.53 -8.34 0.77
C ILE A 113 5.89 -7.94 -0.55
N THR A 114 4.59 -8.13 -0.64
CA THR A 114 3.74 -7.48 -1.63
C THR A 114 2.55 -6.84 -0.92
N ALA A 115 2.31 -5.56 -1.19
CA ALA A 115 1.16 -4.82 -0.71
C ALA A 115 0.12 -4.68 -1.83
N ILE A 116 -1.15 -4.93 -1.49
CA ILE A 116 -2.31 -4.80 -2.37
C ILE A 116 -3.27 -3.80 -1.75
N THR A 117 -3.75 -2.85 -2.54
CA THR A 117 -4.83 -1.96 -2.09
C THR A 117 -6.14 -2.71 -2.08
N VAL A 118 -6.89 -2.58 -1.00
CA VAL A 118 -8.24 -3.09 -0.82
C VAL A 118 -9.15 -1.90 -0.52
N LEU A 119 -10.05 -1.57 -1.44
CA LEU A 119 -11.06 -0.54 -1.27
C LEU A 119 -12.36 -1.21 -0.90
N LEU A 120 -12.93 -0.88 0.27
CA LEU A 120 -14.20 -1.42 0.71
C LEU A 120 -15.22 -0.29 0.79
N LYS A 121 -16.34 -0.47 0.08
CA LYS A 121 -17.44 0.49 0.07
C LYS A 121 -18.74 -0.23 0.43
N PRO A 122 -19.21 -0.12 1.69
CA PRO A 122 -20.48 -0.70 2.09
C PRO A 122 -21.65 -0.20 1.24
N THR A 123 -22.55 -1.10 0.88
CA THR A 123 -23.78 -0.82 0.11
C THR A 123 -25.00 -1.15 0.97
N PRO A 124 -25.36 -0.26 1.93
CA PRO A 124 -26.37 -0.57 2.96
C PRO A 124 -27.75 -0.86 2.38
N ASP A 125 -28.13 -0.22 1.27
CA ASP A 125 -29.45 -0.36 0.66
C ASP A 125 -29.72 -1.77 0.11
N ILE A 126 -28.67 -2.51 -0.26
CA ILE A 126 -28.75 -3.86 -0.82
C ILE A 126 -28.06 -4.92 0.05
N GLY A 127 -27.54 -4.53 1.22
CA GLY A 127 -26.92 -5.44 2.19
C GLY A 127 -25.60 -6.07 1.72
N GLY A 128 -24.67 -5.27 1.21
CA GLY A 128 -23.39 -5.74 0.64
C GLY A 128 -22.19 -4.82 0.88
N THR A 129 -21.07 -5.13 0.23
CA THR A 129 -19.87 -4.29 0.18
C THR A 129 -19.25 -4.41 -1.20
N ASP A 130 -19.17 -3.29 -1.92
CA ASP A 130 -18.40 -3.21 -3.16
C ASP A 130 -16.91 -3.23 -2.81
N MET A 131 -16.13 -4.01 -3.58
CA MET A 131 -14.69 -4.14 -3.39
C MET A 131 -13.95 -3.79 -4.68
N ASP A 132 -12.88 -2.99 -4.58
CA ASP A 132 -11.94 -2.73 -5.67
C ASP A 132 -10.50 -2.98 -5.18
N PHE A 133 -9.64 -3.45 -6.07
CA PHE A 133 -8.30 -3.90 -5.73
C PHE A 133 -7.25 -3.30 -6.67
N ARG A 134 -6.14 -2.85 -6.10
CA ARG A 134 -4.93 -2.51 -6.89
C ARG A 134 -3.89 -3.60 -6.69
N ILE A 135 -4.00 -4.62 -7.54
CA ILE A 135 -3.12 -5.78 -7.57
C ILE A 135 -2.00 -5.51 -8.59
N PRO A 136 -0.72 -5.73 -8.26
CA PRO A 136 0.36 -5.63 -9.26
C PRO A 136 0.17 -6.67 -10.37
N ALA A 137 0.53 -6.33 -11.61
CA ALA A 137 0.25 -7.16 -12.79
C ALA A 137 0.79 -8.61 -12.67
N ASP A 138 1.98 -8.77 -12.08
CA ASP A 138 2.61 -10.08 -11.87
C ASP A 138 2.35 -10.64 -10.47
N CYS A 139 1.42 -10.06 -9.72
CA CYS A 139 1.12 -10.39 -8.31
C CYS A 139 2.25 -10.18 -7.30
N HIS A 140 3.46 -9.94 -7.79
CA HIS A 140 4.66 -9.75 -7.01
C HIS A 140 5.12 -8.32 -7.15
N ALA A 141 5.39 -7.67 -6.02
CA ALA A 141 5.86 -6.30 -6.03
C ALA A 141 7.22 -6.21 -6.73
N PRO A 142 7.43 -5.20 -7.60
CA PRO A 142 8.72 -4.98 -8.21
C PRO A 142 9.75 -4.56 -7.14
N LYS A 143 11.02 -4.47 -7.54
CA LYS A 143 12.06 -3.89 -6.70
C LYS A 143 11.62 -2.51 -6.20
N GLN A 144 11.83 -2.27 -4.91
CA GLN A 144 11.46 -1.01 -4.26
C GLN A 144 12.09 0.20 -4.95
N THR A 145 11.29 1.24 -5.15
CA THR A 145 11.77 2.51 -5.69
C THR A 145 12.51 3.26 -4.59
N ILE A 146 13.73 3.70 -4.88
CA ILE A 146 14.58 4.43 -3.94
C ILE A 146 14.99 5.76 -4.58
N PHE A 147 14.75 6.85 -3.86
CA PHE A 147 15.21 8.19 -4.21
C PHE A 147 16.28 8.64 -3.23
N VAL A 148 17.36 9.23 -3.75
CA VAL A 148 18.48 9.72 -2.94
C VAL A 148 18.72 11.18 -3.28
N PHE A 149 18.45 12.06 -2.34
CA PHE A 149 18.65 13.50 -2.52
C PHE A 149 19.93 13.95 -1.83
N GLY A 150 20.70 14.81 -2.50
CA GLY A 150 21.85 15.48 -1.88
C GLY A 150 21.39 16.62 -0.98
N LYS A 151 22.10 16.82 0.13
CA LYS A 151 21.94 17.97 1.02
C LYS A 151 22.85 19.13 0.63
#